data_AF-A0A8H6YQA8-F1
#
_entry.id   AF-A0A8H6YQA8-F1
#
_cell.length_a   1.000
_cell.length_b   1.000
_cell.length_c   1.000
_cell.angle_alpha   90.00
_cell.angle_beta   90.00
_cell.angle_gamma   90.00
#
_symmetry.space_group_name_H-M   'P 1'
#
loop_
_entity.id
_entity.type
_entity.pdbx_description
1 polymer ?
#
loop_
_entity_poly.entity_id
_entity_poly.type
_entity_poly.pdbx_seq_one_letter_code
_entity_poly.pdbx_strand_id
1 'polypeptide(L)'
;MLASSVNVPFLEAISNTTQSLLKTIQTVKQNKEECAQLMEKAHQLLEAIIAVHINSETGGEFPPSVLHNIGNFTRVLHQIHTFVEAQQSGSKVKNFFRQSEMSTLLKACRAGLHEGFENFQAC
;
A
#
# COMPACT_ATOMS: atom_id res chain seq x y z
N MET A 1 7.30 5.23 16.82
CA MET A 1 8.17 4.05 16.95
C MET A 1 7.33 2.82 16.61
N LEU A 2 7.53 2.21 15.45
CA LEU A 2 6.87 0.96 15.03
C LEU A 2 7.87 -0.20 15.12
N ALA A 3 8.54 -0.32 16.27
CA ALA A 3 9.56 -1.34 16.48
C ALA A 3 9.26 -1.99 17.83
N SER A 4 8.54 -3.11 17.81
CA SER A 4 8.62 -4.22 18.80
C SER A 4 7.43 -5.19 18.76
N SER A 5 6.37 -4.94 18.02
CA SER A 5 5.17 -5.79 18.06
C SER A 5 4.79 -6.18 16.66
N VAL A 6 5.26 -7.35 16.22
CA VAL A 6 4.54 -8.34 15.39
C VAL A 6 5.56 -9.45 15.07
N ASN A 7 5.41 -10.62 15.68
CA ASN A 7 6.25 -11.81 15.46
C ASN A 7 5.86 -12.53 14.15
N VAL A 8 5.58 -11.75 13.10
CA VAL A 8 5.00 -12.21 11.84
C VAL A 8 5.81 -11.60 10.68
N PRO A 9 6.77 -12.36 10.10
CA PRO A 9 7.77 -11.84 9.16
C PRO A 9 7.20 -11.09 7.95
N PHE A 10 6.00 -11.45 7.49
CA PHE A 10 5.38 -10.77 6.36
C PHE A 10 4.85 -9.37 6.69
N LEU A 11 4.40 -9.10 7.92
CA LEU A 11 3.96 -7.76 8.32
C LEU A 11 5.14 -6.81 8.45
N GLU A 12 6.30 -7.31 8.87
CA GLU A 12 7.55 -6.54 8.86
C GLU A 12 7.91 -6.14 7.42
N ALA A 13 7.87 -7.07 6.47
CA ALA A 13 8.16 -6.80 5.07
C ALA A 13 7.19 -5.76 4.45
N ILE A 14 5.89 -5.89 4.75
CA ILE A 14 4.86 -4.94 4.28
C ILE A 14 5.05 -3.56 4.91
N SER A 15 5.39 -3.51 6.21
CA SER A 15 5.68 -2.25 6.92
C SER A 15 6.91 -1.56 6.34
N ASN A 16 7.99 -2.31 6.11
CA ASN A 16 9.21 -1.79 5.49
C ASN A 16 8.95 -1.26 4.07
N THR A 17 8.14 -1.96 3.29
CA THR A 17 7.75 -1.53 1.93
C THR A 17 6.95 -0.23 1.98
N THR A 18 5.96 -0.13 2.86
CA THR A 18 5.15 1.08 3.05
C THR A 18 6.00 2.28 3.50
N GLN A 19 6.95 2.06 4.42
CA GLN A 19 7.88 3.11 4.86
C GLN A 19 8.85 3.55 3.75
N SER A 20 9.36 2.60 2.96
CA SER A 20 10.22 2.90 1.81
C SER A 20 9.47 3.77 0.80
N LEU A 21 8.20 3.45 0.53
CA LEU A 21 7.34 4.24 -0.34
C LEU A 21 7.07 5.64 0.20
N LEU A 22 6.83 5.81 1.51
CA LEU A 22 6.67 7.13 2.13
C LEU A 22 7.89 8.04 1.90
N LYS A 23 9.11 7.49 2.01
CA LYS A 23 10.35 8.22 1.69
C LYS A 23 10.43 8.56 0.19
N THR A 24 9.98 7.64 -0.64
CA THR A 24 10.00 7.74 -2.11
C THR A 24 9.06 8.84 -2.63
N ILE A 25 7.97 9.16 -1.93
CA ILE A 25 7.09 10.30 -2.26
C ILE A 25 7.84 11.63 -2.25
N GLN A 26 8.79 11.81 -1.33
CA GLN A 26 9.50 13.09 -1.18
C GLN A 26 10.31 13.46 -2.43
N THR A 27 10.67 12.47 -3.26
CA THR A 27 11.46 12.65 -4.48
C THR A 27 10.60 12.69 -5.75
N VAL A 28 9.28 12.52 -5.64
CA VAL A 28 8.33 12.57 -6.76
C VAL A 28 8.29 13.97 -7.38
N LYS A 29 8.25 14.04 -8.71
CA LYS A 29 8.25 15.32 -9.46
C LYS A 29 6.89 15.67 -10.06
N GLN A 30 6.00 14.69 -10.22
CA GLN A 30 4.68 14.84 -10.86
C GLN A 30 3.60 14.16 -10.03
N ASN A 31 2.34 14.62 -10.13
CA ASN A 31 1.20 14.00 -9.44
C ASN A 31 1.46 13.74 -7.93
N LYS A 32 2.11 14.72 -7.28
CA LYS A 32 2.54 14.61 -5.87
C LYS A 32 1.36 14.37 -4.94
N GLU A 33 0.25 15.07 -5.19
CA GLU A 33 -0.98 14.96 -4.41
C GLU A 33 -1.57 13.55 -4.53
N GLU A 34 -1.68 13.02 -5.74
CA GLU A 34 -2.18 11.65 -5.97
C GLU A 34 -1.27 10.59 -5.34
N CYS A 35 0.06 10.79 -5.40
CA CYS A 35 1.01 9.91 -4.73
C CYS A 35 0.86 9.97 -3.20
N ALA A 36 0.69 11.16 -2.63
CA ALA A 36 0.47 11.36 -1.20
C ALA A 36 -0.83 10.69 -0.73
N GLN A 37 -1.93 10.90 -1.45
CA GLN A 37 -3.23 10.30 -1.12
C GLN A 37 -3.23 8.77 -1.20
N LEU A 38 -2.57 8.19 -2.22
CA LEU A 38 -2.43 6.73 -2.31
C LEU A 38 -1.68 6.16 -1.11
N MET A 39 -0.63 6.86 -0.67
CA MET A 39 0.23 6.41 0.41
C MET A 39 -0.38 6.61 1.79
N GLU A 40 -1.13 7.69 1.99
CA GLU A 40 -1.94 7.88 3.19
C GLU A 40 -2.95 6.73 3.35
N LYS A 41 -3.67 6.39 2.27
CA LYS A 41 -4.61 5.27 2.28
C LYS A 41 -3.93 3.91 2.49
N ALA A 42 -2.77 3.69 1.87
CA ALA A 42 -1.99 2.48 2.11
C ALA A 42 -1.51 2.37 3.57
N HIS A 43 -1.13 3.49 4.18
CA HIS A 43 -0.73 3.55 5.58
C HIS A 43 -1.90 3.24 6.53
N GLN A 44 -3.05 3.88 6.31
CA GLN A 44 -4.28 3.61 7.06
C GLN A 44 -4.71 2.14 6.98
N LEU A 45 -4.57 1.51 5.79
CA LEU A 45 -4.88 0.09 5.62
C LEU A 45 -3.88 -0.82 6.37
N LEU A 46 -2.59 -0.47 6.36
CA LEU A 46 -1.58 -1.17 7.16
C LEU A 46 -1.88 -1.07 8.67
N GLU A 47 -2.29 0.12 9.15
CA GLU A 47 -2.70 0.30 10.55
C GLU A 47 -3.90 -0.58 10.90
N ALA A 48 -4.90 -0.69 10.02
CA ALA A 48 -6.04 -1.58 10.22
C ALA A 48 -5.62 -3.06 10.31
N ILE A 49 -4.69 -3.51 9.45
CA ILE A 49 -4.15 -4.88 9.48
C ILE A 49 -3.42 -5.15 10.81
N ILE A 50 -2.60 -4.20 11.26
CA ILE A 50 -1.88 -4.30 12.54
C ILE A 50 -2.87 -4.32 13.71
N ALA A 51 -3.92 -3.50 13.67
CA ALA A 51 -4.95 -3.47 14.70
C ALA A 51 -5.69 -4.82 14.82
N VAL A 52 -6.06 -5.44 13.68
CA VAL A 52 -6.65 -6.78 13.66
C VAL A 52 -5.70 -7.82 14.26
N HIS A 53 -4.40 -7.72 13.99
CA HIS A 53 -3.40 -8.62 14.58
C HIS A 53 -3.32 -8.49 16.10
N ILE A 54 -3.18 -7.25 16.60
CA ILE A 54 -3.02 -6.94 18.02
C ILE A 54 -4.29 -7.31 18.81
N ASN A 55 -5.47 -7.12 18.22
CA ASN A 55 -6.75 -7.41 18.84
C ASN A 55 -7.17 -8.89 18.71
N SER A 56 -6.46 -9.72 17.94
CA SER A 56 -6.75 -11.15 17.93
C SER A 56 -6.39 -11.73 19.30
N GLU A 57 -7.43 -12.05 20.09
CA GLU A 57 -7.33 -12.56 21.46
C GLU A 57 -6.47 -13.83 21.59
N THR A 58 -6.13 -14.46 20.47
CA THR A 58 -5.49 -15.77 20.40
C THR A 58 -3.99 -15.74 20.17
N GLY A 59 -3.35 -14.59 19.93
CA GLY A 59 -1.89 -14.54 19.64
C GLY A 59 -1.48 -15.52 18.53
N GLY A 60 -2.44 -15.91 17.71
CA GLY A 60 -2.44 -17.13 16.91
C GLY A 60 -2.89 -16.77 15.50
N GLU A 61 -2.17 -17.34 14.54
CA GLU A 61 -2.28 -17.23 13.09
C GLU A 61 -3.55 -16.54 12.55
N PHE A 62 -3.34 -15.57 11.65
CA PHE A 62 -4.44 -14.89 10.96
C PHE A 62 -5.36 -15.89 10.25
N PRO A 63 -6.69 -15.65 10.25
CA PRO A 63 -7.61 -16.47 9.47
C PRO A 63 -7.26 -16.38 7.98
N PRO A 64 -7.55 -17.43 7.19
CA PRO A 64 -7.22 -17.47 5.76
C PRO A 64 -7.76 -16.28 4.95
N SER A 65 -8.92 -15.74 5.33
CA SER A 65 -9.50 -14.53 4.73
C SER A 65 -8.61 -13.30 4.95
N VAL A 66 -8.09 -13.10 6.16
CA VAL A 66 -7.18 -12.00 6.48
C VAL A 66 -5.84 -12.17 5.77
N LEU A 67 -5.28 -13.40 5.72
CA LEU A 67 -4.07 -13.67 4.94
C LEU A 67 -4.26 -13.39 3.45
N HIS A 68 -5.42 -13.73 2.89
CA HIS A 68 -5.76 -13.40 1.51
C HIS A 68 -5.79 -11.89 1.29
N ASN A 69 -6.43 -11.15 2.19
CA ASN A 69 -6.50 -9.68 2.13
C ASN A 69 -5.12 -9.03 2.27
N ILE A 70 -4.23 -9.57 3.11
CA ILE A 70 -2.83 -9.13 3.25
C ILE A 70 -2.06 -9.38 1.94
N GLY A 71 -2.28 -10.52 1.28
CA GLY A 71 -1.70 -10.81 -0.03
C GLY A 71 -2.14 -9.82 -1.10
N ASN A 72 -3.44 -9.50 -1.14
CA ASN A 72 -4.00 -8.49 -2.04
C ASN A 72 -3.40 -7.10 -1.75
N PHE A 73 -3.28 -6.73 -0.48
CA PHE A 73 -2.65 -5.46 -0.09
C PHE A 73 -1.18 -5.38 -0.53
N THR A 74 -0.42 -6.46 -0.39
CA THR A 74 0.98 -6.53 -0.86
C THR A 74 1.08 -6.29 -2.37
N ARG A 75 0.17 -6.86 -3.16
CA ARG A 75 0.09 -6.61 -4.60
C ARG A 75 -0.24 -5.14 -4.90
N VAL A 76 -1.17 -4.54 -4.15
CA VAL A 76 -1.54 -3.13 -4.29
C VAL A 76 -0.36 -2.21 -3.97
N LEU A 77 0.40 -2.50 -2.90
CA LEU A 77 1.63 -1.77 -2.57
C LEU A 77 2.66 -1.80 -3.71
N HIS A 78 2.81 -2.94 -4.38
CA HIS A 78 3.69 -3.06 -5.54
C HIS A 78 3.21 -2.18 -6.71
N GLN A 79 1.90 -2.14 -6.97
CA GLN A 79 1.32 -1.27 -8.00
C GLN A 79 1.51 0.21 -7.67
N ILE A 80 1.35 0.59 -6.39
CA ILE A 80 1.64 1.95 -5.91
C ILE A 80 3.11 2.28 -6.10
N HIS A 81 4.02 1.35 -5.80
CA HIS A 81 5.45 1.53 -6.06
C HIS A 81 5.74 1.83 -7.53
N THR A 82 5.23 1.00 -8.44
CA THR A 82 5.40 1.21 -9.89
C THR A 82 4.85 2.58 -10.33
N PHE A 83 3.70 2.98 -9.79
CA PHE A 83 3.11 4.29 -10.10
C PHE A 83 3.99 5.44 -9.62
N VAL A 84 4.42 5.41 -8.35
CA VAL A 84 5.24 6.44 -7.71
C VAL A 84 6.60 6.56 -8.39
N GLU A 85 7.25 5.44 -8.71
CA GLU A 85 8.52 5.40 -9.44
C GLU A 85 8.40 6.08 -10.82
N ALA A 86 7.31 5.81 -11.55
CA ALA A 86 7.06 6.47 -12.83
C ALA A 86 6.94 8.00 -12.68
N GLN A 87 6.42 8.49 -11.54
CA GLN A 87 6.30 9.92 -11.25
C GLN A 87 7.61 10.60 -10.83
N GLN A 88 8.67 9.85 -10.50
CA GLN A 88 10.00 10.39 -10.21
C GLN A 88 10.74 10.81 -11.48
N SER A 89 10.47 10.13 -12.60
CA SER A 89 11.09 10.44 -13.89
C SER A 89 10.45 11.69 -14.50
N GLY A 90 11.17 12.80 -14.54
CA GLY A 90 10.67 14.09 -15.04
C GLY A 90 10.52 14.18 -16.56
N SER A 91 10.66 13.07 -17.29
CA SER A 91 10.65 13.09 -18.75
C SER A 91 9.21 13.13 -19.27
N LYS A 92 8.73 14.35 -19.54
CA LYS A 92 7.36 14.64 -20.02
C LYS A 92 6.96 13.82 -21.26
N VAL A 93 7.92 13.46 -22.11
CA VAL A 93 7.70 12.65 -23.31
C VAL A 93 7.35 11.20 -22.96
N LYS A 94 8.11 10.54 -22.06
CA LYS A 94 7.79 9.18 -21.60
C LYS A 94 6.45 9.11 -20.87
N ASN A 95 6.12 10.15 -20.11
CA ASN A 95 4.88 10.18 -19.32
C ASN A 95 3.65 10.43 -20.19
N PHE A 96 3.78 11.16 -21.30
CA PHE A 96 2.68 11.36 -22.25
C PHE A 96 2.28 10.05 -22.95
N PHE A 97 3.25 9.25 -23.42
CA PHE A 97 2.98 7.94 -24.03
C PHE A 97 2.41 6.91 -23.04
N ARG A 98 2.61 7.11 -21.74
CA ARG A 98 2.15 6.20 -20.67
C ARG A 98 0.91 6.69 -19.92
N GLN A 99 0.28 7.80 -20.32
CA GLN A 99 -0.85 8.36 -19.57
C GLN A 99 -2.01 7.37 -19.36
N SER A 100 -2.34 6.57 -20.38
CA SER A 100 -3.40 5.55 -20.28
C SER A 100 -3.03 4.42 -19.30
N GLU A 101 -1.78 3.95 -19.38
CA GLU A 101 -1.25 2.93 -18.45
C GLU A 101 -1.24 3.45 -17.01
N MET A 102 -0.80 4.70 -16.80
CA MET A 102 -0.75 5.33 -15.48
C MET A 102 -2.15 5.59 -14.91
N SER A 103 -3.10 5.99 -15.74
CA SER A 103 -4.50 6.15 -15.33
C SER A 103 -5.11 4.80 -14.91
N THR A 104 -4.83 3.75 -15.67
CA THR A 104 -5.29 2.38 -15.36
C THR A 104 -4.67 1.88 -14.06
N LEU A 105 -3.36 2.10 -13.88
CA LEU A 105 -2.65 1.73 -12.67
C LEU A 105 -3.17 2.48 -11.44
N LEU A 106 -3.39 3.80 -11.56
CA LEU A 106 -3.97 4.61 -10.48
C LEU A 106 -5.37 4.13 -10.09
N LYS A 107 -6.22 3.78 -11.07
CA LYS A 107 -7.54 3.20 -10.81
C LYS A 107 -7.44 1.86 -10.09
N ALA A 108 -6.52 0.99 -10.53
CA ALA A 108 -6.29 -0.31 -9.89
C ALA A 108 -5.82 -0.15 -8.42
N CYS A 109 -4.87 0.77 -8.16
CA CYS A 109 -4.43 1.07 -6.80
C CYS A 109 -5.58 1.57 -5.92
N ARG A 110 -6.41 2.50 -6.43
CA ARG A 110 -7.56 3.04 -5.68
C ARG A 110 -8.59 1.96 -5.37
N ALA A 111 -8.92 1.12 -6.36
CA ALA A 111 -9.86 0.03 -6.19
C ALA A 111 -9.35 -1.00 -5.17
N GLY A 112 -8.10 -1.43 -5.29
CA GLY A 112 -7.53 -2.42 -4.36
C GLY A 112 -7.37 -1.90 -2.94
N LEU A 113 -7.05 -0.61 -2.75
CA LEU A 113 -7.07 0.00 -1.41
C LEU A 113 -8.49 0.05 -0.84
N HIS A 114 -9.49 0.42 -1.64
CA HIS A 114 -10.88 0.48 -1.21
C HIS A 114 -11.43 -0.89 -0.81
N GLU A 115 -11.22 -1.90 -1.65
CA GLU A 115 -11.56 -3.30 -1.37
C GLU A 115 -10.87 -3.79 -0.08
N GLY A 116 -9.59 -3.45 0.11
CA GLY A 116 -8.87 -3.73 1.34
C GLY A 116 -9.59 -3.14 2.57
N PHE A 117 -9.98 -1.86 2.53
CA PHE A 117 -10.71 -1.25 3.65
C PHE A 117 -12.05 -1.93 3.94
N GLU A 118 -12.83 -2.24 2.90
CA GLU A 118 -14.12 -2.93 3.08
C GLU A 118 -13.94 -4.30 3.75
N ASN A 119 -12.92 -5.05 3.31
CA ASN A 119 -12.65 -6.38 3.83
C ASN A 119 -12.12 -6.36 5.27
N PHE A 120 -11.34 -5.33 5.66
CA PHE A 120 -10.81 -5.20 7.02
C PHE A 120 -11.78 -4.53 8.00
N GLN A 121 -12.74 -3.74 7.54
CA GLN A 121 -13.84 -3.24 8.38
C GLN A 121 -14.90 -4.31 8.67
N ALA A 122 -14.99 -5.34 7.82
CA ALA A 122 -15.90 -6.46 8.00
C ALA A 122 -15.34 -7.61 8.88
N CYS A 123 -14.07 -7.52 9.29
CA CYS A 123 -13.39 -8.47 10.19
C CYS A 123 -13.42 -7.96 11.63
#